data_AF-A0A951CUM5-F1
#
_entry.id   AF-A0A951CUM5-F1
#
_cell.length_a   1.000
_cell.length_b   1.000
_cell.length_c   1.000
_cell.angle_alpha   90.00
_cell.angle_beta   90.00
_cell.angle_gamma   90.00
#
_symmetry.space_group_name_H-M   'P 1'
#
loop_
_entity.id
_entity.type
_entity.pdbx_description
1 polymer ?
#
loop_
_entity_poly.entity_id
_entity_poly.type
_entity_poly.pdbx_seq_one_letter_code
_entity_poly.pdbx_strand_id
1 'polypeptide(L)'
;MNSQSDAELVQLARAGNRDAYDELIRRSQRSIWGLACLLVNDRFEAEDLTQEAFLRAWLNLDLLSDPSKFAPWLRRIVFGVSIDWLRVFRPDLFRLNDLDAEREVCERPSEVESAFDRLQAIELRQRIWEAVDRLPPRYRLPLALFHLDGLSHSKVAEALGVPVSTARSLVTRARQKLRPMLASYAGELLPAVEDVFREQTIRESAMLHITDGESVAGTLRKSGIPGQVSVYGDLMYEGPAPAGLDAEEWREVRARFRAGPGGPTLEEARRYLKACDDALAAFSQHDEVVIWVDHRLSDQLILIKVLDWFSRRDLGGVKLSLICTGDYPGMDRFVGLGQLTAGQLLSLADTRLPVSGAHYRTARAAWNAFTSSDPTEIEHFIDTDTSALPFIPAALRRHLEQFPSADNGLSRTERQALSVLRERGPLSGPRLFVAVQRMEEQIFMGEESFYGIVTDLSNAPHPLVAISGTLQNRLGDVTITEAGRKVLQGRADRIDLNGIDRWLGGVHLTGEEGAWRWDSRSARIVQKIQRR
;
A
#
# COMPACT_ATOMS: atom_id res chain seq x y z
N MET A 1 -9.81 -9.89 -23.12
CA MET A 1 -10.42 -8.66 -23.67
C MET A 1 -10.31 -7.60 -22.61
N ASN A 2 -9.93 -6.36 -22.96
CA ASN A 2 -9.71 -5.31 -21.97
C ASN A 2 -10.99 -4.98 -21.22
N SER A 3 -10.91 -4.88 -19.89
CA SER A 3 -11.92 -4.16 -19.12
C SER A 3 -11.72 -2.67 -19.39
N GLN A 4 -12.58 -2.09 -20.24
CA GLN A 4 -12.60 -0.65 -20.48
C GLN A 4 -12.81 0.09 -19.15
N SER A 5 -12.09 1.17 -18.92
CA SER A 5 -12.25 1.99 -17.70
C SER A 5 -13.57 2.75 -17.71
N ASP A 6 -14.08 3.11 -16.53
CA ASP A 6 -15.34 3.85 -16.42
C ASP A 6 -15.29 5.19 -17.17
N ALA A 7 -14.12 5.84 -17.24
CA ALA A 7 -13.92 7.08 -18.01
C ALA A 7 -14.05 6.85 -19.53
N GLU A 8 -13.49 5.77 -20.07
CA GLU A 8 -13.62 5.39 -21.49
C GLU A 8 -15.07 5.01 -21.83
N LEU A 9 -15.72 4.24 -20.94
CA LEU A 9 -17.11 3.84 -21.10
C LEU A 9 -18.05 5.06 -21.11
N VAL A 10 -17.81 6.06 -20.26
CA VAL A 10 -18.58 7.33 -20.27
C VAL A 10 -18.42 8.07 -21.60
N GLN A 11 -17.20 8.16 -22.15
CA GLN A 11 -16.98 8.83 -23.43
C GLN A 11 -17.64 8.08 -24.59
N LEU A 12 -17.60 6.75 -24.59
CA LEU A 12 -18.31 5.92 -25.56
C LEU A 12 -19.83 6.08 -25.44
N ALA A 13 -20.37 6.09 -24.21
CA ALA A 13 -21.79 6.30 -23.95
C ALA A 13 -22.29 7.65 -24.47
N ARG A 14 -21.53 8.73 -24.27
CA ARG A 14 -21.81 10.07 -24.85
C ARG A 14 -21.80 10.06 -26.38
N ALA A 15 -20.91 9.28 -26.99
CA ALA A 15 -20.90 9.07 -28.44
C ALA A 15 -22.07 8.19 -28.95
N GLY A 16 -23.01 7.82 -28.08
CA GLY A 16 -24.21 7.04 -28.42
C GLY A 16 -24.07 5.53 -28.26
N ASN A 17 -22.94 5.02 -27.74
CA ASN A 17 -22.74 3.59 -27.52
C ASN A 17 -23.51 3.12 -26.26
N ARG A 18 -24.63 2.41 -26.48
CA ARG A 18 -25.47 1.89 -25.39
C ARG A 18 -24.78 0.80 -24.57
N ASP A 19 -24.09 -0.13 -25.22
CA ASP A 19 -23.38 -1.24 -24.56
C ASP A 19 -22.33 -0.73 -23.56
N ALA A 20 -21.68 0.39 -23.86
CA ALA A 20 -20.74 1.04 -22.95
C ALA A 20 -21.42 1.60 -21.68
N TYR A 21 -22.68 2.04 -21.78
CA TYR A 21 -23.45 2.50 -20.64
C TYR A 21 -24.05 1.34 -19.83
N ASP A 22 -24.49 0.29 -20.50
CA ASP A 22 -24.97 -0.93 -19.83
C ASP A 22 -23.85 -1.57 -18.98
N GLU A 23 -22.59 -1.54 -19.44
CA GLU A 23 -21.43 -1.97 -18.66
C GLU A 23 -21.16 -1.06 -17.44
N LEU A 24 -21.36 0.27 -17.55
CA LEU A 24 -21.29 1.19 -16.40
C LEU A 24 -22.37 0.92 -15.35
N ILE A 25 -23.60 0.67 -15.81
CA ILE A 25 -24.72 0.26 -14.95
C ILE A 25 -24.37 -1.05 -14.26
N ARG A 26 -23.99 -2.10 -15.01
CA ARG A 26 -23.72 -3.45 -14.50
C ARG A 26 -22.65 -3.47 -13.40
N ARG A 27 -21.62 -2.62 -13.51
CA ARG A 27 -20.60 -2.43 -12.45
C ARG A 27 -21.14 -1.72 -11.22
N SER A 28 -21.99 -0.72 -11.42
CA SER A 28 -22.47 0.18 -10.37
C SER A 28 -23.69 -0.37 -9.61
N GLN A 29 -24.53 -1.18 -10.27
CA GLN A 29 -25.87 -1.61 -9.86
C GLN A 29 -25.94 -2.09 -8.41
N ARG A 30 -25.07 -3.02 -8.00
CA ARG A 30 -25.08 -3.56 -6.63
C ARG A 30 -24.77 -2.50 -5.56
N SER A 31 -23.87 -1.56 -5.86
CA SER A 31 -23.50 -0.48 -4.93
C SER A 31 -24.58 0.61 -4.85
N ILE A 32 -25.22 0.91 -5.99
CA ILE A 32 -26.28 1.90 -6.08
C ILE A 32 -27.57 1.40 -5.43
N TRP A 33 -27.98 0.15 -5.71
CA TRP A 33 -29.14 -0.46 -5.08
C TRP A 33 -28.97 -0.58 -3.57
N GLY A 34 -27.78 -0.96 -3.09
CA GLY A 34 -27.46 -0.96 -1.66
C GLY A 34 -27.61 0.42 -1.00
N LEU A 35 -27.21 1.49 -1.70
CA LEU A 35 -27.41 2.88 -1.25
C LEU A 35 -28.91 3.28 -1.26
N ALA A 36 -29.65 2.92 -2.31
CA ALA A 36 -31.08 3.20 -2.38
C ALA A 36 -31.86 2.48 -1.25
N CYS A 37 -31.58 1.19 -1.02
CA CYS A 37 -32.15 0.43 0.10
C CYS A 37 -31.85 1.06 1.46
N LEU A 38 -30.63 1.56 1.67
CA LEU A 38 -30.26 2.27 2.90
C LEU A 38 -31.06 3.58 3.09
N LEU A 39 -31.38 4.28 2.00
CA LEU A 39 -32.05 5.57 2.06
C LEU A 39 -33.58 5.46 2.23
N VAL A 40 -34.25 4.52 1.54
CA VAL A 40 -35.72 4.43 1.57
C VAL A 40 -36.28 3.29 2.43
N ASN A 41 -35.44 2.34 2.84
CA ASN A 41 -35.79 1.17 3.67
C ASN A 41 -36.99 0.36 3.15
N ASP A 42 -37.17 0.33 1.82
CA ASP A 42 -38.07 -0.56 1.09
C ASP A 42 -37.31 -1.08 -0.13
N ARG A 43 -37.39 -2.39 -0.41
CA ARG A 43 -36.58 -3.03 -1.46
C ARG A 43 -37.15 -2.83 -2.86
N PHE A 44 -38.47 -2.73 -3.00
CA PHE A 44 -39.12 -2.55 -4.29
C PHE A 44 -38.94 -1.11 -4.76
N GLU A 45 -39.23 -0.14 -3.89
CA GLU A 45 -39.02 1.29 -4.18
C GLU A 45 -37.53 1.61 -4.39
N ALA A 46 -36.62 0.94 -3.67
CA ALA A 46 -35.17 1.08 -3.92
C ALA A 46 -34.74 0.54 -5.28
N GLU A 47 -35.44 -0.46 -5.84
CA GLU A 47 -35.18 -0.98 -7.18
C GLU A 47 -35.65 0.01 -8.25
N ASP A 48 -36.88 0.53 -8.14
CA ASP A 48 -37.42 1.55 -9.05
C ASP A 48 -36.61 2.85 -9.01
N LEU A 49 -36.20 3.31 -7.81
CA LEU A 49 -35.34 4.49 -7.66
C LEU A 49 -33.92 4.28 -8.19
N THR A 50 -33.42 3.04 -8.15
CA THR A 50 -32.16 2.67 -8.79
C THR A 50 -32.28 2.78 -10.31
N GLN A 51 -33.38 2.28 -10.90
CA GLN A 51 -33.65 2.39 -12.33
C GLN A 51 -33.83 3.85 -12.77
N GLU A 52 -34.61 4.65 -12.04
CA GLU A 52 -34.80 6.08 -12.28
C GLU A 52 -33.49 6.87 -12.16
N ALA A 53 -32.62 6.54 -11.19
CA ALA A 53 -31.31 7.16 -11.07
C ALA A 53 -30.41 6.84 -12.28
N PHE A 54 -30.45 5.60 -12.80
CA PHE A 54 -29.74 5.23 -14.02
C PHE A 54 -30.31 5.91 -15.27
N LEU A 55 -31.63 6.12 -15.34
CA LEU A 55 -32.26 6.87 -16.44
C LEU A 55 -31.87 8.36 -16.39
N ARG A 56 -31.89 8.99 -15.21
CA ARG A 56 -31.42 10.38 -15.04
C ARG A 56 -29.93 10.52 -15.32
N ALA A 57 -29.11 9.55 -14.94
CA ALA A 57 -27.68 9.53 -15.25
C ALA A 57 -27.40 9.39 -16.76
N TRP A 58 -28.25 8.67 -17.51
CA TRP A 58 -28.16 8.62 -18.98
C TRP A 58 -28.50 9.98 -19.59
N LEU A 59 -29.65 10.54 -19.22
CA LEU A 59 -30.15 11.82 -19.76
C LEU A 59 -29.27 13.03 -19.44
N ASN A 60 -28.45 12.94 -18.38
CA ASN A 60 -27.58 14.03 -17.92
C ASN A 60 -26.09 13.70 -18.06
N LEU A 61 -25.71 12.64 -18.79
CA LEU A 61 -24.34 12.15 -18.83
C LEU A 61 -23.35 13.20 -19.37
N ASP A 62 -23.79 14.09 -20.25
CA ASP A 62 -23.00 15.21 -20.79
C ASP A 62 -22.64 16.28 -19.74
N LEU A 63 -23.38 16.37 -18.62
CA LEU A 63 -23.12 17.32 -17.54
C LEU A 63 -21.98 16.89 -16.60
N LEU A 64 -21.50 15.64 -16.72
CA LEU A 64 -20.36 15.13 -15.94
C LEU A 64 -19.03 15.72 -16.43
N SER A 65 -18.52 16.77 -15.79
CA SER A 65 -17.30 17.46 -16.24
C SER A 65 -16.02 16.58 -16.22
N ASP A 66 -16.00 15.51 -15.43
CA ASP A 66 -14.88 14.58 -15.30
C ASP A 66 -15.38 13.12 -15.40
N PRO A 67 -15.18 12.44 -16.54
CA PRO A 67 -15.60 11.05 -16.76
C PRO A 67 -15.06 10.05 -15.72
N SER A 68 -13.89 10.31 -15.12
CA SER A 68 -13.32 9.43 -14.08
C SER A 68 -14.13 9.44 -12.77
N LYS A 69 -14.99 10.46 -12.59
CA LYS A 69 -15.83 10.65 -11.40
C LYS A 69 -17.25 10.13 -11.57
N PHE A 70 -17.50 9.25 -12.55
CA PHE A 70 -18.82 8.65 -12.81
C PHE A 70 -19.45 8.04 -11.55
N ALA A 71 -18.76 7.14 -10.85
CA ALA A 71 -19.33 6.47 -9.68
C ALA A 71 -19.66 7.44 -8.51
N PRO A 72 -18.77 8.41 -8.13
CA PRO A 72 -19.15 9.49 -7.21
C PRO A 72 -20.32 10.37 -7.69
N TRP A 73 -20.41 10.66 -8.98
CA TRP A 73 -21.48 11.51 -9.55
C TRP A 73 -22.83 10.80 -9.55
N LEU A 74 -22.87 9.56 -10.02
CA LEU A 74 -24.05 8.69 -10.01
C LEU A 74 -24.62 8.51 -8.60
N ARG A 75 -23.77 8.33 -7.58
CA ARG A 75 -24.22 8.28 -6.17
C ARG A 75 -24.95 9.55 -5.71
N ARG A 76 -24.63 10.74 -6.25
CA ARG A 76 -25.35 11.99 -5.95
C ARG A 76 -26.72 12.03 -6.61
N ILE A 77 -26.86 11.47 -7.82
CA ILE A 77 -28.15 11.35 -8.52
C ILE A 77 -29.08 10.42 -7.73
N VAL A 78 -28.57 9.25 -7.31
CA VAL A 78 -29.30 8.26 -6.50
C VAL A 78 -29.79 8.88 -5.19
N PHE A 79 -28.90 9.57 -4.47
CA PHE A 79 -29.29 10.30 -3.26
C PHE A 79 -30.38 11.35 -3.53
N GLY A 80 -30.27 12.11 -4.63
CA GLY A 80 -31.27 13.09 -5.05
C GLY A 80 -32.66 12.47 -5.28
N VAL A 81 -32.74 11.43 -6.10
CA VAL A 81 -34.04 10.78 -6.41
C VAL A 81 -34.65 10.11 -5.18
N SER A 82 -33.84 9.46 -4.32
CA SER A 82 -34.34 8.86 -3.08
C SER A 82 -34.89 9.91 -2.11
N ILE A 83 -34.23 11.07 -1.99
CA ILE A 83 -34.70 12.16 -1.12
C ILE A 83 -35.95 12.85 -1.68
N ASP A 84 -36.06 13.01 -3.00
CA ASP A 84 -37.27 13.58 -3.63
C ASP A 84 -38.46 12.60 -3.53
N TRP A 85 -38.23 11.30 -3.70
CA TRP A 85 -39.25 10.27 -3.48
C TRP A 85 -39.72 10.23 -2.02
N LEU A 86 -38.78 10.24 -1.05
CA LEU A 86 -39.12 10.32 0.37
C LEU A 86 -39.96 11.57 0.68
N ARG A 87 -39.65 12.72 0.08
CA ARG A 87 -40.42 13.97 0.28
C ARG A 87 -41.85 13.89 -0.24
N VAL A 88 -42.11 13.07 -1.27
CA VAL A 88 -43.43 12.94 -1.92
C VAL A 88 -44.25 11.79 -1.35
N PHE A 89 -43.67 10.60 -1.20
CA PHE A 89 -44.37 9.35 -0.87
C PHE A 89 -44.23 8.92 0.59
N ARG A 90 -43.21 9.43 1.30
CA ARG A 90 -43.06 9.27 2.76
C ARG A 90 -42.87 10.62 3.44
N PRO A 91 -43.75 11.62 3.19
CA PRO A 91 -43.59 12.97 3.70
C PRO A 91 -43.51 12.99 5.24
N ASP A 92 -44.04 11.98 5.91
CA ASP A 92 -44.04 11.80 7.37
C ASP A 92 -42.62 11.49 7.90
N LEU A 93 -41.81 10.70 7.18
CA LEU A 93 -40.37 10.55 7.47
C LEU A 93 -39.61 11.88 7.30
N PHE A 94 -40.19 12.84 6.58
CA PHE A 94 -39.67 14.19 6.38
C PHE A 94 -40.38 15.26 7.26
N ARG A 95 -41.43 14.90 8.01
CA ARG A 95 -42.28 15.80 8.80
C ARG A 95 -42.61 15.21 10.18
N LEU A 96 -41.69 15.46 11.13
CA LEU A 96 -41.91 15.55 12.58
C LEU A 96 -42.64 14.40 13.30
N ASN A 97 -41.87 13.73 14.18
CA ASN A 97 -42.29 13.06 15.41
C ASN A 97 -43.20 11.81 15.34
N ASP A 98 -42.89 10.91 16.29
CA ASP A 98 -43.75 9.93 16.94
C ASP A 98 -44.29 8.69 16.17
N LEU A 99 -43.75 7.55 16.64
CA LEU A 99 -44.39 6.25 16.92
C LEU A 99 -44.63 5.21 15.81
N ASP A 100 -44.06 4.03 16.09
CA ASP A 100 -44.54 2.66 15.90
C ASP A 100 -45.24 2.22 14.59
N ALA A 101 -44.54 1.36 13.84
CA ALA A 101 -45.15 0.31 13.03
C ALA A 101 -44.19 -0.88 12.84
N GLU A 102 -44.66 -2.09 13.15
CA GLU A 102 -43.93 -3.36 13.03
C GLU A 102 -43.69 -3.76 11.56
N ARG A 103 -42.64 -4.55 11.26
CA ARG A 103 -42.51 -5.30 9.99
C ARG A 103 -41.64 -6.56 10.13
N GLU A 104 -42.08 -7.64 9.50
CA GLU A 104 -41.62 -9.02 9.69
C GLU A 104 -40.25 -9.37 9.06
N VAL A 105 -39.68 -10.49 9.51
CA VAL A 105 -38.40 -11.07 9.08
C VAL A 105 -38.64 -12.37 8.28
N CYS A 106 -37.79 -12.63 7.27
CA CYS A 106 -37.74 -13.93 6.58
C CYS A 106 -36.34 -14.59 6.71
N GLU A 107 -36.33 -15.89 7.00
CA GLU A 107 -35.16 -16.80 7.09
C GLU A 107 -35.13 -17.77 5.88
N ARG A 108 -34.23 -18.74 5.65
CA ARG A 108 -33.04 -19.38 6.30
C ARG A 108 -32.24 -20.08 5.16
N PRO A 109 -31.08 -20.75 5.37
CA PRO A 109 -30.11 -20.76 6.47
C PRO A 109 -28.77 -20.09 6.00
N SER A 110 -27.54 -20.32 6.48
CA SER A 110 -26.88 -21.27 7.42
C SER A 110 -25.53 -20.65 7.89
N GLU A 111 -24.68 -21.22 8.77
CA GLU A 111 -24.69 -22.44 9.60
C GLU A 111 -24.49 -22.08 11.09
N VAL A 112 -23.29 -22.34 11.65
CA VAL A 112 -22.98 -22.44 13.10
C VAL A 112 -22.18 -21.25 13.64
N GLU A 113 -22.91 -20.27 14.15
CA GLU A 113 -22.62 -19.58 15.42
C GLU A 113 -23.88 -19.75 16.30
N SER A 114 -23.85 -19.52 17.61
CA SER A 114 -25.03 -19.84 18.43
C SER A 114 -26.24 -18.96 18.05
N ALA A 115 -27.46 -19.51 18.18
CA ALA A 115 -28.68 -18.75 17.90
C ALA A 115 -28.90 -17.60 18.89
N PHE A 116 -28.31 -17.69 20.09
CA PHE A 116 -28.40 -16.70 21.15
C PHE A 116 -27.49 -15.49 20.87
N ASP A 117 -26.23 -15.73 20.47
CA ASP A 117 -25.29 -14.67 20.11
C ASP A 117 -25.76 -13.90 18.87
N ARG A 118 -26.34 -14.62 17.90
CA ARG A 118 -26.95 -14.01 16.70
C ARG A 118 -28.17 -13.16 17.05
N LEU A 119 -29.02 -13.60 17.99
CA LEU A 119 -30.16 -12.81 18.45
C LEU A 119 -29.70 -11.53 19.17
N GLN A 120 -28.72 -11.62 20.08
CA GLN A 120 -28.12 -10.47 20.74
C GLN A 120 -27.43 -9.52 19.75
N ALA A 121 -26.72 -10.04 18.75
CA ALA A 121 -26.05 -9.23 17.73
C ALA A 121 -27.06 -8.51 16.81
N ILE A 122 -28.19 -9.15 16.48
CA ILE A 122 -29.30 -8.53 15.73
C ILE A 122 -29.96 -7.43 16.57
N GLU A 123 -30.27 -7.71 17.83
CA GLU A 123 -30.91 -6.79 18.77
C GLU A 123 -30.02 -5.57 19.09
N LEU A 124 -28.72 -5.79 19.33
CA LEU A 124 -27.72 -4.74 19.52
C LEU A 124 -27.54 -3.91 18.26
N ARG A 125 -27.46 -4.55 17.08
CA ARG A 125 -27.37 -3.86 15.79
C ARG A 125 -28.59 -2.97 15.55
N GLN A 126 -29.80 -3.49 15.80
CA GLN A 126 -31.04 -2.74 15.68
C GLN A 126 -31.06 -1.51 16.59
N ARG A 127 -30.68 -1.66 17.87
CA ARG A 127 -30.56 -0.55 18.83
C ARG A 127 -29.49 0.48 18.47
N ILE A 128 -28.37 0.06 17.88
CA ILE A 128 -27.35 0.98 17.35
C ILE A 128 -27.93 1.82 16.22
N TRP A 129 -28.69 1.22 15.30
CA TRP A 129 -29.37 1.96 14.23
C TRP A 129 -30.44 2.90 14.77
N GLU A 130 -31.28 2.47 15.73
CA GLU A 130 -32.24 3.34 16.42
C GLU A 130 -31.57 4.56 17.10
N ALA A 131 -30.39 4.38 17.71
CA ALA A 131 -29.63 5.48 18.30
C ALA A 131 -29.04 6.43 17.24
N VAL A 132 -28.55 5.90 16.12
CA VAL A 132 -28.11 6.70 14.95
C VAL A 132 -29.26 7.48 14.35
N ASP A 133 -30.45 6.89 14.26
CA ASP A 133 -31.66 7.56 13.80
C ASP A 133 -32.15 8.63 14.80
N ARG A 134 -31.83 8.52 16.08
CA ARG A 134 -32.08 9.59 17.07
C ARG A 134 -31.08 10.75 17.03
N LEU A 135 -29.97 10.66 16.29
CA LEU A 135 -29.06 11.80 16.11
C LEU A 135 -29.69 12.91 15.25
N PRO A 136 -29.47 14.20 15.56
CA PRO A 136 -29.83 15.28 14.63
C PRO A 136 -29.15 15.11 13.25
N PRO A 137 -29.84 15.37 12.11
CA PRO A 137 -29.34 15.04 10.76
C PRO A 137 -27.92 15.52 10.44
N ARG A 138 -27.55 16.72 10.92
CA ARG A 138 -26.20 17.31 10.79
C ARG A 138 -25.06 16.49 11.42
N TYR A 139 -25.38 15.46 12.20
CA TYR A 139 -24.45 14.55 12.87
C TYR A 139 -24.47 13.14 12.28
N ARG A 140 -25.61 12.68 11.71
CA ARG A 140 -25.72 11.37 11.06
C ARG A 140 -24.79 11.24 9.85
N LEU A 141 -24.86 12.20 8.92
CA LEU A 141 -24.12 12.14 7.67
C LEU A 141 -22.58 12.16 7.86
N PRO A 142 -21.98 13.05 8.68
CA PRO A 142 -20.55 12.96 9.00
C PRO A 142 -20.14 11.62 9.63
N LEU A 143 -21.00 11.05 10.49
CA LEU A 143 -20.72 9.80 11.18
C LEU A 143 -20.78 8.59 10.24
N ALA A 144 -21.77 8.56 9.33
CA ALA A 144 -21.90 7.53 8.30
C ALA A 144 -20.72 7.55 7.32
N LEU A 145 -20.39 8.73 6.79
CA LEU A 145 -19.23 8.92 5.89
C LEU A 145 -17.91 8.47 6.55
N PHE A 146 -17.76 8.69 7.87
CA PHE A 146 -16.55 8.30 8.59
C PHE A 146 -16.50 6.78 8.87
N HIS A 147 -17.56 6.20 9.46
CA HIS A 147 -17.54 4.83 10.00
C HIS A 147 -18.03 3.75 9.03
N LEU A 148 -18.93 4.07 8.10
CA LEU A 148 -19.49 3.10 7.15
C LEU A 148 -18.74 3.13 5.81
N ASP A 149 -18.43 4.33 5.31
CA ASP A 149 -17.66 4.52 4.08
C ASP A 149 -16.13 4.56 4.32
N GLY A 150 -15.70 4.52 5.58
CA GLY A 150 -14.28 4.50 5.98
C GLY A 150 -13.50 5.77 5.63
N LEU A 151 -14.18 6.90 5.40
CA LEU A 151 -13.54 8.12 4.92
C LEU A 151 -12.80 8.85 6.05
N SER A 152 -11.58 9.29 5.77
CA SER A 152 -10.82 10.12 6.70
C SER A 152 -11.55 11.44 7.00
N HIS A 153 -11.26 12.05 8.15
CA HIS A 153 -11.81 13.36 8.51
C HIS A 153 -11.63 14.44 7.42
N SER A 154 -10.56 14.38 6.61
CA SER A 154 -10.36 15.28 5.46
C SER A 154 -11.30 15.00 4.30
N LYS A 155 -11.63 13.72 4.03
CA LYS A 155 -12.59 13.35 2.99
C LYS A 155 -14.04 13.57 3.42
N VAL A 156 -14.35 13.40 4.71
CA VAL A 156 -15.62 13.85 5.30
C VAL A 156 -15.75 15.38 5.20
N ALA A 157 -14.68 16.13 5.47
CA ALA A 157 -14.65 17.60 5.32
C ALA A 157 -14.90 18.06 3.87
N GLU A 158 -14.19 17.46 2.92
CA GLU A 158 -14.36 17.68 1.48
C GLU A 158 -15.78 17.35 1.00
N ALA A 159 -16.33 16.20 1.40
CA ALA A 159 -17.68 15.77 1.04
C ALA A 159 -18.78 16.67 1.62
N LEU A 160 -18.56 17.26 2.79
CA LEU A 160 -19.51 18.14 3.48
C LEU A 160 -19.30 19.63 3.20
N GLY A 161 -18.22 20.02 2.53
CA GLY A 161 -17.88 21.44 2.28
C GLY A 161 -17.54 22.22 3.55
N VAL A 162 -16.96 21.57 4.56
CA VAL A 162 -16.62 22.19 5.86
C VAL A 162 -15.12 22.08 6.17
N PRO A 163 -14.55 22.92 7.05
CA PRO A 163 -13.17 22.73 7.53
C PRO A 163 -12.95 21.35 8.17
N VAL A 164 -11.74 20.81 8.09
CA VAL A 164 -11.38 19.49 8.67
C VAL A 164 -11.59 19.46 10.19
N SER A 165 -11.32 20.57 10.88
CA SER A 165 -11.63 20.78 12.29
C SER A 165 -13.14 20.71 12.58
N THR A 166 -13.98 21.22 11.68
CA THR A 166 -15.44 21.15 11.77
C THR A 166 -15.93 19.73 11.50
N ALA A 167 -15.42 19.02 10.49
CA ALA A 167 -15.77 17.62 10.24
C ALA A 167 -15.42 16.72 11.44
N ARG A 168 -14.20 16.86 11.99
CA ARG A 168 -13.77 16.20 13.23
C ARG A 168 -14.72 16.55 14.38
N SER A 169 -15.06 17.82 14.56
CA SER A 169 -16.01 18.27 15.60
C SER A 169 -17.42 17.69 15.41
N LEU A 170 -17.90 17.54 14.18
CA LEU A 170 -19.22 16.96 13.87
C LEU A 170 -19.26 15.46 14.18
N VAL A 171 -18.23 14.69 13.77
CA VAL A 171 -18.10 13.26 14.10
C VAL A 171 -17.97 13.06 15.62
N THR A 172 -17.15 13.87 16.31
CA THR A 172 -17.03 13.82 17.76
C THR A 172 -18.34 14.14 18.48
N ARG A 173 -19.07 15.18 18.04
CA ARG A 173 -20.38 15.54 18.61
C ARG A 173 -21.48 14.51 18.29
N ALA A 174 -21.38 13.80 17.16
CA ALA A 174 -22.24 12.67 16.86
C ALA A 174 -22.02 11.53 17.87
N ARG A 175 -20.76 11.11 18.08
CA ARG A 175 -20.38 10.09 19.08
C ARG A 175 -20.83 10.49 20.50
N GLN A 176 -20.60 11.74 20.90
CA GLN A 176 -21.04 12.28 22.21
C GLN A 176 -22.56 12.26 22.40
N LYS A 177 -23.35 12.36 21.32
CA LYS A 177 -24.82 12.30 21.38
C LYS A 177 -25.37 10.88 21.36
N LEU A 178 -24.66 9.93 20.72
CA LEU A 178 -24.98 8.49 20.83
C LEU A 178 -24.71 7.94 22.24
N ARG A 179 -23.65 8.41 22.90
CA ARG A 179 -23.21 7.94 24.23
C ARG A 179 -24.36 7.78 25.25
N PRO A 180 -25.18 8.82 25.56
CA PRO A 180 -26.31 8.65 26.49
C PRO A 180 -27.47 7.84 25.92
N MET A 181 -27.66 7.78 24.59
CA MET A 181 -28.72 7.00 23.95
C MET A 181 -28.45 5.48 23.99
N LEU A 182 -27.16 5.11 24.03
CA LEU A 182 -26.70 3.74 24.16
C LEU A 182 -26.39 3.37 25.63
N ALA A 183 -26.40 4.35 26.55
CA ALA A 183 -26.00 4.14 27.94
C ALA A 183 -26.96 3.21 28.74
N SER A 184 -28.24 3.15 28.38
CA SER A 184 -29.19 2.22 29.01
C SER A 184 -28.95 0.74 28.67
N TYR A 185 -28.19 0.47 27.60
CA TYR A 185 -27.99 -0.89 27.07
C TYR A 185 -26.60 -1.48 27.38
N ALA A 186 -25.71 -0.69 27.96
CA ALA A 186 -24.34 -1.10 28.25
C ALA A 186 -24.05 -1.00 29.76
N GLY A 187 -25.01 -1.36 30.61
CA GLY A 187 -24.87 -1.36 32.08
C GLY A 187 -23.68 -2.20 32.60
N GLU A 188 -23.25 -3.22 31.85
CA GLU A 188 -22.07 -4.05 32.16
C GLU A 188 -20.83 -3.71 31.29
N LEU A 189 -20.98 -2.85 30.27
CA LEU A 189 -19.93 -2.57 29.28
C LEU A 189 -19.48 -1.10 29.25
N LEU A 190 -20.24 -0.14 29.78
CA LEU A 190 -19.92 1.29 29.73
C LEU A 190 -18.59 1.67 30.37
N PRO A 191 -18.19 1.18 31.55
CA PRO A 191 -16.88 1.55 32.10
C PRO A 191 -15.75 1.17 31.13
N ALA A 192 -15.80 -0.05 30.59
CA ALA A 192 -14.83 -0.54 29.60
C ALA A 192 -14.93 0.21 28.26
N VAL A 193 -16.13 0.51 27.78
CA VAL A 193 -16.37 1.19 26.48
C VAL A 193 -16.07 2.69 26.55
N GLU A 194 -16.31 3.34 27.69
CA GLU A 194 -15.99 4.75 27.93
C GLU A 194 -14.49 4.98 28.14
N ASP A 195 -13.80 4.05 28.81
CA ASP A 195 -12.34 4.01 28.82
C ASP A 195 -11.82 3.68 27.41
N VAL A 196 -12.27 2.61 26.75
CA VAL A 196 -11.81 2.25 25.39
C VAL A 196 -12.02 3.39 24.38
N PHE A 197 -13.10 4.17 24.41
CA PHE A 197 -13.27 5.30 23.48
C PHE A 197 -12.49 6.57 23.88
N ARG A 198 -12.28 6.82 25.19
CA ARG A 198 -11.43 7.92 25.67
C ARG A 198 -9.96 7.59 25.39
N GLU A 199 -9.54 6.37 25.69
CA GLU A 199 -8.27 5.78 25.30
C GLU A 199 -8.10 5.76 23.79
N GLN A 200 -9.05 5.29 22.97
CA GLN A 200 -8.89 5.27 21.50
C GLN A 200 -8.66 6.67 20.93
N THR A 201 -9.38 7.69 21.41
CA THR A 201 -9.21 9.06 20.89
C THR A 201 -7.86 9.66 21.31
N ILE A 202 -7.33 9.26 22.47
CA ILE A 202 -5.97 9.60 22.93
C ILE A 202 -4.93 8.78 22.14
N ARG A 203 -5.11 7.46 22.02
CA ARG A 203 -4.25 6.50 21.30
C ARG A 203 -4.16 6.75 19.79
N GLU A 204 -5.22 7.27 19.16
CA GLU A 204 -5.21 7.75 17.76
C GLU A 204 -4.24 8.92 17.56
N SER A 205 -3.96 9.71 18.60
CA SER A 205 -2.93 10.78 18.59
C SER A 205 -1.61 10.33 19.24
N ALA A 206 -1.63 9.32 20.10
CA ALA A 206 -0.46 8.83 20.83
C ALA A 206 0.49 7.97 19.99
N MET A 207 0.04 7.36 18.88
CA MET A 207 0.87 6.44 18.10
C MET A 207 1.10 6.88 16.66
N LEU A 208 2.33 6.72 16.20
CA LEU A 208 2.75 6.85 14.81
C LEU A 208 3.29 5.51 14.28
N HIS A 209 2.59 4.92 13.32
CA HIS A 209 3.01 3.70 12.63
C HIS A 209 3.75 4.06 11.33
N ILE A 210 4.94 3.50 11.12
CA ILE A 210 5.77 3.71 9.92
C ILE A 210 5.93 2.37 9.20
N THR A 211 5.78 2.34 7.87
CA THR A 211 6.03 1.14 7.04
C THR A 211 6.53 1.50 5.63
N ASP A 212 7.05 0.52 4.89
CA ASP A 212 7.60 0.65 3.53
C ASP A 212 6.56 1.09 2.50
N GLY A 213 5.40 0.40 2.46
CA GLY A 213 4.47 0.50 1.34
C GLY A 213 3.03 0.85 1.71
N GLU A 214 2.33 1.49 0.77
CA GLU A 214 0.91 1.83 0.89
C GLU A 214 0.01 0.58 0.98
N SER A 215 0.48 -0.59 0.55
CA SER A 215 -0.19 -1.89 0.77
C SER A 215 -0.32 -2.21 2.27
N VAL A 216 0.80 -2.22 3.01
CA VAL A 216 0.81 -2.47 4.45
C VAL A 216 0.08 -1.34 5.17
N ALA A 217 0.36 -0.07 4.83
CA ALA A 217 -0.28 1.08 5.45
C ALA A 217 -1.81 1.08 5.25
N GLY A 218 -2.29 0.72 4.05
CA GLY A 218 -3.70 0.59 3.74
C GLY A 218 -4.40 -0.52 4.53
N THR A 219 -3.70 -1.60 4.86
CA THR A 219 -4.22 -2.68 5.72
C THR A 219 -4.14 -2.31 7.21
N LEU A 220 -3.06 -1.66 7.66
CA LEU A 220 -2.95 -1.12 9.03
C LEU A 220 -4.09 -0.15 9.34
N ARG A 221 -4.42 0.79 8.45
CA ARG A 221 -5.56 1.71 8.62
C ARG A 221 -6.93 1.01 8.71
N LYS A 222 -7.04 -0.26 8.26
CA LYS A 222 -8.25 -1.10 8.34
C LYS A 222 -8.23 -2.09 9.52
N SER A 223 -7.10 -2.25 10.19
CA SER A 223 -6.90 -3.22 11.27
C SER A 223 -7.56 -2.84 12.60
N GLY A 224 -7.93 -1.56 12.78
CA GLY A 224 -8.39 -1.04 14.07
C GLY A 224 -7.28 -0.76 15.08
N ILE A 225 -6.00 -0.99 14.72
CA ILE A 225 -4.85 -0.51 15.50
C ILE A 225 -4.94 1.02 15.59
N PRO A 226 -4.98 1.62 16.80
CA PRO A 226 -5.07 3.06 16.93
C PRO A 226 -3.72 3.73 16.61
N GLY A 227 -3.77 4.88 15.93
CA GLY A 227 -2.61 5.70 15.61
C GLY A 227 -2.62 6.23 14.19
N GLN A 228 -1.75 7.19 13.90
CA GLN A 228 -1.50 7.70 12.56
C GLN A 228 -0.61 6.71 11.78
N VAL A 229 -0.98 6.35 10.56
CA VAL A 229 -0.17 5.45 9.70
C VAL A 229 0.47 6.23 8.56
N SER A 230 1.79 6.27 8.55
CA SER A 230 2.63 6.89 7.51
C SER A 230 3.44 5.87 6.71
N VAL A 231 3.85 6.28 5.51
CA VAL A 231 4.65 5.48 4.56
C VAL A 231 6.00 6.16 4.36
N TYR A 232 7.08 5.39 4.42
CA TYR A 232 8.45 5.83 4.11
C TYR A 232 9.00 5.08 2.89
N GLY A 233 8.31 5.19 1.75
CA GLY A 233 8.51 4.31 0.59
C GLY A 233 9.59 4.78 -0.40
N ASP A 234 10.86 4.74 0.01
CA ASP A 234 12.00 4.89 -0.92
C ASP A 234 12.69 3.56 -1.18
N LEU A 235 12.70 3.13 -2.45
CA LEU A 235 13.34 1.89 -2.92
C LEU A 235 14.86 2.08 -2.98
N MET A 236 15.50 2.14 -1.81
CA MET A 236 16.92 2.49 -1.69
C MET A 236 17.87 1.44 -2.27
N TYR A 237 17.41 0.21 -2.51
CA TYR A 237 18.19 -0.81 -3.23
C TYR A 237 18.35 -0.51 -4.74
N GLU A 238 17.65 0.52 -5.25
CA GLU A 238 17.80 1.05 -6.59
C GLU A 238 18.29 2.50 -6.56
N GLY A 239 19.16 2.85 -7.50
CA GLY A 239 19.66 4.22 -7.65
C GLY A 239 20.66 4.64 -6.56
N PRO A 240 21.14 5.89 -6.63
CA PRO A 240 22.18 6.39 -5.75
C PRO A 240 21.76 6.43 -4.28
N ALA A 241 22.58 5.83 -3.41
CA ALA A 241 22.52 5.96 -1.96
C ALA A 241 23.90 6.25 -1.34
N PRO A 242 24.63 7.31 -1.79
CA PRO A 242 25.98 7.61 -1.31
C PRO A 242 25.98 8.11 0.15
N ALA A 243 27.05 7.78 0.87
CA ALA A 243 27.32 8.29 2.21
C ALA A 243 27.62 9.80 2.22
N GLY A 244 27.54 10.39 3.42
CA GLY A 244 27.98 11.76 3.70
C GLY A 244 27.00 12.88 3.35
N LEU A 245 25.92 12.60 2.62
CA LEU A 245 24.89 13.58 2.29
C LEU A 245 24.09 14.04 3.51
N ASP A 246 23.71 15.32 3.54
CA ASP A 246 22.68 15.82 4.44
C ASP A 246 21.25 15.42 3.97
N ALA A 247 20.23 15.81 4.74
CA ALA A 247 18.85 15.43 4.44
C ALA A 247 18.28 16.09 3.16
N GLU A 248 18.73 17.30 2.80
CA GLU A 248 18.31 17.99 1.57
C GLU A 248 19.04 17.45 0.35
N GLU A 249 20.36 17.28 0.45
CA GLU A 249 21.18 16.63 -0.58
C GLU A 249 20.68 15.22 -0.88
N TRP A 250 20.39 14.42 0.16
CA TRP A 250 19.80 13.10 0.03
C TRP A 250 18.47 13.16 -0.72
N ARG A 251 17.53 14.00 -0.28
CA ARG A 251 16.22 14.15 -0.94
C ARG A 251 16.37 14.51 -2.41
N GLU A 252 17.29 15.40 -2.75
CA GLU A 252 17.51 15.84 -4.13
C GLU A 252 18.11 14.73 -5.00
N VAL A 253 19.11 14.00 -4.50
CA VAL A 253 19.70 12.84 -5.20
C VAL A 253 18.66 11.76 -5.46
N ARG A 254 17.84 11.41 -4.45
CA ARG A 254 16.75 10.43 -4.61
C ARG A 254 15.62 10.94 -5.49
N ALA A 255 15.26 12.23 -5.41
CA ALA A 255 14.20 12.81 -6.24
C ALA A 255 14.57 12.78 -7.73
N ARG A 256 15.82 13.08 -8.08
CA ARG A 256 16.33 12.96 -9.46
C ARG A 256 16.27 11.53 -9.97
N PHE A 257 16.66 10.56 -9.16
CA PHE A 257 16.57 9.14 -9.54
C PHE A 257 15.11 8.71 -9.77
N ARG A 258 14.21 9.03 -8.84
CA ARG A 258 12.77 8.72 -8.97
C ARG A 258 12.09 9.44 -10.14
N ALA A 259 12.61 10.59 -10.56
CA ALA A 259 12.14 11.32 -11.74
C ALA A 259 12.77 10.85 -13.07
N GLY A 260 13.40 9.66 -13.07
CA GLY A 260 13.90 9.01 -14.27
C GLY A 260 12.80 8.55 -15.24
N PRO A 261 13.17 7.88 -16.35
CA PRO A 261 12.23 7.46 -17.39
C PRO A 261 11.06 6.62 -16.84
N GLY A 262 9.83 7.08 -17.08
CA GLY A 262 8.60 6.42 -16.60
C GLY A 262 8.22 6.74 -15.15
N GLY A 263 9.02 7.51 -14.41
CA GLY A 263 8.74 7.96 -13.05
C GLY A 263 7.85 9.22 -12.97
N PRO A 264 7.51 9.67 -11.74
CA PRO A 264 6.85 10.95 -11.49
C PRO A 264 7.70 12.15 -11.92
N THR A 265 7.10 13.34 -11.99
CA THR A 265 7.89 14.57 -12.19
C THR A 265 8.85 14.83 -11.01
N LEU A 266 9.94 15.57 -11.26
CA LEU A 266 10.91 15.92 -10.22
C LEU A 266 10.28 16.67 -9.04
N GLU A 267 9.26 17.51 -9.29
CA GLU A 267 8.55 18.20 -8.21
C GLU A 267 7.69 17.24 -7.37
N GLU A 268 7.00 16.29 -8.00
CA GLU A 268 6.24 15.24 -7.30
C GLU A 268 7.17 14.32 -6.49
N ALA A 269 8.31 13.93 -7.06
CA ALA A 269 9.31 13.13 -6.36
C ALA A 269 9.88 13.85 -5.12
N ARG A 270 10.23 15.14 -5.25
CA ARG A 270 10.63 16.00 -4.11
C ARG A 270 9.52 16.11 -3.07
N ARG A 271 8.28 16.36 -3.49
CA ARG A 271 7.11 16.51 -2.60
C ARG A 271 6.83 15.22 -1.83
N TYR A 272 6.93 14.08 -2.49
CA TYR A 272 6.77 12.76 -1.87
C TYR A 272 7.86 12.48 -0.82
N LEU A 273 9.14 12.63 -1.19
CA LEU A 273 10.25 12.39 -0.27
C LEU A 273 10.25 13.37 0.91
N LYS A 274 9.89 14.64 0.69
CA LYS A 274 9.68 15.59 1.78
C LYS A 274 8.56 15.16 2.71
N ALA A 275 7.43 14.66 2.18
CA ALA A 275 6.32 14.17 3.03
C ALA A 275 6.73 12.96 3.89
N CYS A 276 7.59 12.08 3.38
CA CYS A 276 8.18 10.97 4.14
C CYS A 276 9.05 11.49 5.30
N ASP A 277 9.94 12.45 5.04
CA ASP A 277 10.80 13.05 6.07
C ASP A 277 10.01 13.90 7.08
N ASP A 278 9.00 14.66 6.64
CA ASP A 278 8.10 15.43 7.50
C ASP A 278 7.30 14.52 8.44
N ALA A 279 6.88 13.35 7.96
CA ALA A 279 6.18 12.36 8.78
C ALA A 279 7.09 11.72 9.83
N LEU A 280 8.37 11.46 9.53
CA LEU A 280 9.36 11.09 10.55
C LEU A 280 9.57 12.24 11.55
N ALA A 281 9.71 13.48 11.08
CA ALA A 281 9.92 14.65 11.92
C ALA A 281 8.73 14.95 12.86
N ALA A 282 7.53 14.49 12.53
CA ALA A 282 6.35 14.61 13.37
C ALA A 282 6.38 13.73 14.64
N PHE A 283 7.35 12.81 14.80
CA PHE A 283 7.41 11.85 15.91
C PHE A 283 7.23 12.45 17.31
N SER A 284 7.67 13.69 17.54
CA SER A 284 7.56 14.38 18.82
C SER A 284 6.13 14.81 19.18
N GLN A 285 5.15 14.51 18.33
CA GLN A 285 3.72 14.76 18.54
C GLN A 285 2.99 13.50 19.05
N HIS A 286 3.71 12.39 19.21
CA HIS A 286 3.18 11.07 19.57
C HIS A 286 3.91 10.54 20.81
N ASP A 287 3.27 9.68 21.60
CA ASP A 287 3.87 9.01 22.77
C ASP A 287 4.71 7.77 22.38
N GLU A 288 4.37 7.11 21.26
CA GLU A 288 5.05 5.93 20.75
C GLU A 288 5.09 5.91 19.20
N VAL A 289 6.25 5.61 18.64
CA VAL A 289 6.45 5.33 17.22
C VAL A 289 6.63 3.82 17.06
N VAL A 290 5.88 3.18 16.15
CA VAL A 290 5.99 1.75 15.84
C VAL A 290 6.42 1.57 14.39
N ILE A 291 7.59 0.96 14.18
CA ILE A 291 8.10 0.62 12.86
C ILE A 291 7.59 -0.78 12.49
N TRP A 292 6.91 -0.89 11.35
CA TRP A 292 6.33 -2.12 10.80
C TRP A 292 7.07 -2.53 9.52
N VAL A 293 7.84 -3.60 9.63
CA VAL A 293 8.73 -4.09 8.58
C VAL A 293 8.74 -5.63 8.53
N ASP A 294 9.17 -6.18 7.41
CA ASP A 294 9.48 -7.61 7.28
C ASP A 294 10.90 -7.85 6.75
N HIS A 295 11.26 -9.12 6.56
CA HIS A 295 12.58 -9.57 6.15
C HIS A 295 13.04 -9.09 4.75
N ARG A 296 12.17 -8.52 3.90
CA ARG A 296 12.52 -8.08 2.54
C ARG A 296 13.51 -6.92 2.56
N LEU A 297 14.33 -6.78 1.50
CA LEU A 297 15.36 -5.75 1.42
C LEU A 297 14.80 -4.31 1.47
N SER A 298 13.61 -4.03 0.90
CA SER A 298 13.00 -2.70 0.97
C SER A 298 12.78 -2.26 2.41
N ASP A 299 12.00 -3.05 3.14
CA ASP A 299 11.71 -2.91 4.57
C ASP A 299 12.98 -2.84 5.43
N GLN A 300 13.95 -3.72 5.17
CA GLN A 300 15.21 -3.76 5.91
C GLN A 300 16.10 -2.51 5.69
N LEU A 301 16.14 -1.94 4.48
CA LEU A 301 16.87 -0.69 4.22
C LEU A 301 16.20 0.52 4.86
N ILE A 302 14.87 0.55 4.87
CA ILE A 302 14.08 1.59 5.55
C ILE A 302 14.31 1.49 7.06
N LEU A 303 14.30 0.28 7.62
CA LEU A 303 14.56 0.05 9.04
C LEU A 303 15.91 0.63 9.48
N ILE A 304 17.01 0.29 8.80
CA ILE A 304 18.34 0.77 9.21
C ILE A 304 18.48 2.29 9.04
N LYS A 305 17.88 2.87 8.00
CA LYS A 305 17.89 4.33 7.79
C LYS A 305 17.09 5.06 8.88
N VAL A 306 15.87 4.62 9.16
CA VAL A 306 14.98 5.24 10.16
C VAL A 306 15.60 5.12 11.55
N LEU A 307 16.19 3.97 11.88
CA LEU A 307 16.91 3.78 13.13
C LEU A 307 18.18 4.63 13.24
N ASP A 308 18.99 4.76 12.18
CA ASP A 308 20.13 5.68 12.21
C ASP A 308 19.67 7.15 12.34
N TRP A 309 18.59 7.55 11.66
CA TRP A 309 17.99 8.88 11.79
C TRP A 309 17.54 9.18 13.23
N PHE A 310 16.87 8.23 13.90
CA PHE A 310 16.49 8.36 15.31
C PHE A 310 17.71 8.33 16.25
N SER A 311 18.75 7.55 15.96
CA SER A 311 19.96 7.44 16.79
C SER A 311 20.81 8.73 16.88
N ARG A 312 20.44 9.75 16.11
CA ARG A 312 21.09 11.08 16.07
C ARG A 312 20.25 12.17 16.75
N ARG A 313 19.16 11.80 17.44
CA ARG A 313 18.16 12.73 17.99
C ARG A 313 17.82 12.39 19.43
N ASP A 314 17.45 13.41 20.19
CA ASP A 314 16.76 13.22 21.46
C ASP A 314 15.30 12.85 21.20
N LEU A 315 14.83 11.77 21.84
CA LEU A 315 13.43 11.34 21.77
C LEU A 315 12.57 11.94 22.88
N GLY A 316 13.19 12.55 23.91
CA GLY A 316 12.50 12.98 25.11
C GLY A 316 11.77 11.81 25.78
N GLY A 317 10.43 11.88 25.81
CA GLY A 317 9.57 10.82 26.34
C GLY A 317 9.03 9.83 25.30
N VAL A 318 9.31 10.04 24.00
CA VAL A 318 8.70 9.24 22.92
C VAL A 318 9.32 7.84 22.88
N LYS A 319 8.47 6.81 22.98
CA LYS A 319 8.88 5.41 22.82
C LYS A 319 9.12 5.10 21.35
N LEU A 320 10.09 4.24 21.06
CA LEU A 320 10.28 3.66 19.73
C LEU A 320 10.19 2.13 19.84
N SER A 321 9.29 1.55 19.05
CA SER A 321 8.97 0.12 19.03
C SER A 321 9.12 -0.44 17.62
N LEU A 322 9.40 -1.74 17.52
CA LEU A 322 9.65 -2.44 16.27
C LEU A 322 8.80 -3.72 16.19
N ILE A 323 8.12 -3.89 15.06
CA ILE A 323 7.56 -5.16 14.59
C ILE A 323 8.34 -5.52 13.33
N CYS A 324 9.16 -6.57 13.43
CA CYS A 324 9.99 -7.07 12.33
C CYS A 324 9.86 -8.60 12.27
N THR A 325 9.15 -9.12 11.27
CA THR A 325 8.90 -10.58 11.17
C THR A 325 9.39 -11.21 9.86
N GLY A 326 9.86 -12.45 9.97
CA GLY A 326 10.20 -13.34 8.86
C GLY A 326 9.12 -14.38 8.56
N ASP A 327 8.11 -14.51 9.43
CA ASP A 327 7.10 -15.56 9.38
C ASP A 327 5.72 -15.09 9.89
N TYR A 328 4.71 -15.94 9.71
CA TYR A 328 3.39 -15.80 10.34
C TYR A 328 2.78 -17.20 10.56
N PRO A 329 2.16 -17.50 11.73
CA PRO A 329 1.58 -18.81 12.01
C PRO A 329 0.56 -19.28 10.98
N GLY A 330 0.72 -20.51 10.49
CA GLY A 330 -0.17 -21.12 9.50
C GLY A 330 0.08 -20.70 8.04
N MET A 331 1.23 -20.08 7.73
CA MET A 331 1.64 -19.76 6.35
C MET A 331 2.89 -20.53 5.94
N ASP A 332 2.76 -21.47 4.99
CA ASP A 332 3.86 -22.28 4.46
C ASP A 332 5.00 -21.45 3.84
N ARG A 333 4.65 -20.29 3.28
CA ARG A 333 5.61 -19.29 2.79
C ARG A 333 5.15 -17.90 3.20
N PHE A 334 5.90 -17.24 4.08
CA PHE A 334 5.70 -15.84 4.39
C PHE A 334 6.42 -14.95 3.36
N VAL A 335 5.69 -14.13 2.62
CA VAL A 335 6.28 -13.19 1.64
C VAL A 335 6.64 -11.84 2.25
N GLY A 336 5.86 -11.40 3.25
CA GLY A 336 5.97 -10.07 3.85
C GLY A 336 4.64 -9.57 4.41
N LEU A 337 4.65 -8.48 5.17
CA LEU A 337 3.46 -7.91 5.83
C LEU A 337 2.33 -7.58 4.85
N GLY A 338 2.66 -7.25 3.60
CA GLY A 338 1.67 -6.92 2.56
C GLY A 338 0.71 -8.05 2.19
N GLN A 339 1.02 -9.30 2.54
CA GLN A 339 0.12 -10.44 2.33
C GLN A 339 -0.89 -10.65 3.47
N LEU A 340 -0.70 -10.00 4.61
CA LEU A 340 -1.53 -10.19 5.80
C LEU A 340 -2.85 -9.44 5.71
N THR A 341 -3.90 -10.03 6.27
CA THR A 341 -5.20 -9.37 6.45
C THR A 341 -5.18 -8.38 7.62
N ALA A 342 -6.19 -7.52 7.68
CA ALA A 342 -6.37 -6.53 8.74
C ALA A 342 -6.33 -7.14 10.17
N GLY A 343 -7.00 -8.29 10.37
CA GLY A 343 -6.98 -9.00 11.65
C GLY A 343 -5.64 -9.69 11.99
N GLN A 344 -4.88 -10.10 10.96
CA GLN A 344 -3.54 -10.68 11.14
C GLN A 344 -2.49 -9.60 11.43
N LEU A 345 -2.61 -8.38 10.89
CA LEU A 345 -1.77 -7.27 11.33
C LEU A 345 -2.13 -6.82 12.76
N LEU A 346 -3.41 -6.82 13.12
CA LEU A 346 -3.85 -6.54 14.50
C LEU A 346 -3.23 -7.52 15.50
N SER A 347 -3.19 -8.82 15.21
CA SER A 347 -2.58 -9.82 16.11
C SER A 347 -1.07 -9.64 16.29
N LEU A 348 -0.38 -9.00 15.34
CA LEU A 348 1.04 -8.66 15.48
C LEU A 348 1.29 -7.40 16.32
N ALA A 349 0.30 -6.53 16.55
CA ALA A 349 0.50 -5.26 17.23
C ALA A 349 1.06 -5.40 18.66
N ASP A 350 0.68 -6.47 19.36
CA ASP A 350 1.14 -6.78 20.72
C ASP A 350 2.46 -7.57 20.76
N THR A 351 3.02 -7.94 19.59
CA THR A 351 4.35 -8.56 19.48
C THR A 351 5.49 -7.55 19.40
N ARG A 352 5.17 -6.25 19.37
CA ARG A 352 6.17 -5.17 19.20
C ARG A 352 7.18 -5.14 20.34
N LEU A 353 8.45 -4.99 19.99
CA LEU A 353 9.56 -4.93 20.93
C LEU A 353 10.11 -3.49 21.02
N PRO A 354 10.54 -3.02 22.20
CA PRO A 354 11.17 -1.71 22.33
C PRO A 354 12.51 -1.69 21.59
N VAL A 355 12.74 -0.64 20.81
CA VAL A 355 14.04 -0.37 20.20
C VAL A 355 15.06 -0.06 21.30
N SER A 356 16.28 -0.54 21.12
CA SER A 356 17.33 -0.53 22.14
C SER A 356 18.65 -0.02 21.57
N GLY A 357 19.61 0.27 22.46
CA GLY A 357 20.95 0.67 22.04
C GLY A 357 21.66 -0.33 21.11
N ALA A 358 21.31 -1.62 21.16
CA ALA A 358 21.83 -2.63 20.24
C ALA A 358 21.24 -2.47 18.83
N HIS A 359 19.93 -2.24 18.72
CA HIS A 359 19.26 -1.94 17.45
C HIS A 359 19.87 -0.70 16.78
N TYR A 360 20.07 0.41 17.51
CA TYR A 360 20.69 1.62 16.96
C TYR A 360 22.13 1.42 16.48
N ARG A 361 22.97 0.71 17.23
CA ARG A 361 24.35 0.42 16.81
C ARG A 361 24.39 -0.44 15.56
N THR A 362 23.58 -1.49 15.52
CA THR A 362 23.48 -2.41 14.37
C THR A 362 22.96 -1.68 13.13
N ALA A 363 21.92 -0.86 13.28
CA ALA A 363 21.35 -0.06 12.20
C ALA A 363 22.35 0.95 11.63
N ARG A 364 23.08 1.68 12.48
CA ARG A 364 24.10 2.64 12.02
C ARG A 364 25.25 1.94 11.29
N ALA A 365 25.72 0.80 11.80
CA ALA A 365 26.77 0.02 11.13
C ALA A 365 26.29 -0.46 9.75
N ALA A 366 25.09 -1.03 9.66
CA ALA A 366 24.47 -1.46 8.41
C ALA A 366 24.28 -0.30 7.42
N TRP A 367 23.83 0.87 7.90
CA TRP A 367 23.59 2.05 7.06
C TRP A 367 24.89 2.64 6.50
N ASN A 368 25.93 2.75 7.34
CA ASN A 368 27.25 3.18 6.90
C ASN A 368 27.83 2.21 5.85
N ALA A 369 27.69 0.90 6.07
CA ALA A 369 28.15 -0.12 5.14
C ALA A 369 27.39 -0.08 3.80
N PHE A 370 26.06 0.02 3.84
CA PHE A 370 25.21 0.09 2.65
C PHE A 370 25.45 1.36 1.80
N THR A 371 25.72 2.49 2.45
CA THR A 371 26.00 3.78 1.78
C THR A 371 27.47 3.99 1.44
N SER A 372 28.35 3.04 1.76
CA SER A 372 29.76 3.06 1.39
C SER A 372 29.96 2.97 -0.13
N SER A 373 31.00 3.64 -0.63
CA SER A 373 31.51 3.45 -2.00
C SER A 373 32.40 2.22 -2.14
N ASP A 374 32.78 1.60 -1.02
CA ASP A 374 33.42 0.29 -0.97
C ASP A 374 32.38 -0.78 -0.56
N PRO A 375 31.99 -1.70 -1.47
CA PRO A 375 31.02 -2.76 -1.17
C PRO A 375 31.52 -3.78 -0.15
N THR A 376 32.82 -3.88 0.12
CA THR A 376 33.36 -4.82 1.12
C THR A 376 32.94 -4.46 2.54
N GLU A 377 32.57 -3.20 2.80
CA GLU A 377 31.99 -2.77 4.08
C GLU A 377 30.70 -3.51 4.42
N ILE A 378 29.90 -3.88 3.41
CA ILE A 378 28.69 -4.70 3.60
C ILE A 378 29.07 -6.10 4.11
N GLU A 379 30.17 -6.67 3.61
CA GLU A 379 30.66 -7.96 4.06
C GLU A 379 31.23 -7.91 5.47
N HIS A 380 32.07 -6.91 5.75
CA HIS A 380 32.60 -6.65 7.08
C HIS A 380 31.45 -6.51 8.09
N PHE A 381 30.38 -5.79 7.76
CA PHE A 381 29.17 -5.70 8.59
C PHE A 381 28.47 -7.07 8.76
N ILE A 382 28.27 -7.83 7.68
CA ILE A 382 27.61 -9.15 7.71
C ILE A 382 28.33 -10.14 8.64
N ASP A 383 29.65 -10.01 8.78
CA ASP A 383 30.49 -10.86 9.64
C ASP A 383 30.53 -10.37 11.13
N THR A 384 29.75 -9.35 11.51
CA THR A 384 29.61 -8.86 12.92
C THR A 384 28.41 -9.46 13.68
N ASP A 385 28.27 -9.13 14.97
CA ASP A 385 27.05 -9.43 15.73
C ASP A 385 25.87 -8.57 15.26
N THR A 386 24.98 -9.20 14.51
CA THR A 386 23.74 -8.60 13.99
C THR A 386 22.49 -9.15 14.68
N SER A 387 22.62 -9.77 15.86
CA SER A 387 21.51 -10.43 16.59
C SER A 387 20.32 -9.51 16.89
N ALA A 388 20.56 -8.20 17.04
CA ALA A 388 19.50 -7.20 17.23
C ALA A 388 18.67 -6.91 15.96
N LEU A 389 19.19 -7.19 14.76
CA LEU A 389 18.50 -6.97 13.48
C LEU A 389 18.75 -8.16 12.54
N PRO A 390 18.19 -9.36 12.85
CA PRO A 390 18.66 -10.64 12.31
C PRO A 390 18.38 -10.84 10.81
N PHE A 391 17.51 -10.05 10.18
CA PHE A 391 17.19 -10.17 8.75
C PHE A 391 18.13 -9.35 7.84
N ILE A 392 18.79 -8.32 8.37
CA ILE A 392 19.71 -7.45 7.61
C ILE A 392 20.80 -8.24 6.87
N PRO A 393 21.50 -9.22 7.48
CA PRO A 393 22.61 -9.88 6.80
C PRO A 393 22.18 -10.69 5.57
N ALA A 394 21.00 -11.31 5.62
CA ALA A 394 20.46 -12.04 4.48
C ALA A 394 20.04 -11.09 3.35
N ALA A 395 19.34 -10.01 3.70
CA ALA A 395 18.92 -8.98 2.75
C ALA A 395 20.13 -8.29 2.06
N LEU A 396 21.14 -7.90 2.84
CA LEU A 396 22.36 -7.29 2.31
C LEU A 396 23.23 -8.27 1.51
N ARG A 397 23.30 -9.55 1.89
CA ARG A 397 23.97 -10.57 1.06
C ARG A 397 23.28 -10.71 -0.30
N ARG A 398 21.95 -10.75 -0.34
CA ARG A 398 21.19 -10.77 -1.60
C ARG A 398 21.36 -9.47 -2.41
N HIS A 399 21.60 -8.33 -1.77
CA HIS A 399 22.00 -7.09 -2.45
C HIS A 399 23.38 -7.22 -3.12
N LEU A 400 24.38 -7.80 -2.44
CA LEU A 400 25.70 -8.06 -3.05
C LEU A 400 25.63 -8.98 -4.28
N GLU A 401 24.68 -9.93 -4.30
CA GLU A 401 24.43 -10.77 -5.48
C GLU A 401 23.85 -10.01 -6.70
N GLN A 402 23.49 -8.72 -6.56
CA GLN A 402 23.20 -7.86 -7.71
C GLN A 402 24.42 -7.20 -8.36
N PHE A 403 25.60 -7.30 -7.75
CA PHE A 403 26.83 -6.92 -8.45
C PHE A 403 27.07 -7.88 -9.63
N PRO A 404 27.70 -7.41 -10.73
CA PRO A 404 27.96 -8.26 -11.89
C PRO A 404 28.76 -9.51 -11.51
N SER A 405 28.33 -10.70 -11.95
CA SER A 405 29.06 -11.94 -11.64
C SER A 405 30.53 -11.89 -12.11
N ALA A 406 31.42 -12.52 -11.34
CA ALA A 406 32.81 -12.75 -11.75
C ALA A 406 32.93 -13.76 -12.92
N ASP A 407 31.94 -14.64 -13.12
CA ASP A 407 31.96 -15.64 -14.19
C ASP A 407 31.55 -15.07 -15.57
N ASN A 408 30.60 -14.13 -15.62
CA ASN A 408 30.00 -13.63 -16.87
C ASN A 408 29.29 -12.26 -16.79
N GLY A 409 29.48 -11.50 -15.72
CA GLY A 409 28.93 -10.15 -15.57
C GLY A 409 27.41 -10.06 -15.38
N LEU A 410 26.65 -11.16 -15.38
CA LEU A 410 25.24 -11.14 -15.03
C LEU A 410 25.08 -10.99 -13.52
N SER A 411 24.26 -10.06 -13.07
CA SER A 411 23.70 -10.06 -11.71
C SER A 411 22.82 -11.31 -11.49
N ARG A 412 22.54 -11.66 -10.23
CA ARG A 412 21.68 -12.82 -9.90
C ARG A 412 20.31 -12.75 -10.57
N THR A 413 19.63 -11.61 -10.56
CA THR A 413 18.32 -11.44 -11.22
C THR A 413 18.40 -11.58 -12.74
N GLU A 414 19.40 -10.97 -13.40
CA GLU A 414 19.58 -11.13 -14.86
C GLU A 414 19.85 -12.61 -15.21
N ARG A 415 20.70 -13.29 -14.43
CA ARG A 415 21.02 -14.72 -14.59
C ARG A 415 19.80 -15.63 -14.41
N GLN A 416 18.96 -15.38 -13.40
CA GLN A 416 17.71 -16.12 -13.19
C GLN A 416 16.75 -15.92 -14.37
N ALA A 417 16.54 -14.67 -14.81
CA ALA A 417 15.67 -14.37 -15.95
C ALA A 417 16.12 -15.07 -17.25
N LEU A 418 17.41 -14.98 -17.60
CA LEU A 418 17.98 -15.66 -18.76
C LEU A 418 17.90 -17.19 -18.65
N SER A 419 18.08 -17.76 -17.44
CA SER A 419 17.96 -19.21 -17.21
C SER A 419 16.52 -19.70 -17.45
N VAL A 420 15.53 -18.99 -16.89
CA VAL A 420 14.11 -19.29 -17.08
C VAL A 420 13.74 -19.23 -18.57
N LEU A 421 14.17 -18.19 -19.29
CA LEU A 421 13.89 -18.04 -20.73
C LEU A 421 14.58 -19.12 -21.58
N ARG A 422 15.78 -19.56 -21.21
CA ARG A 422 16.48 -20.68 -21.85
C ARG A 422 15.71 -21.99 -21.67
N GLU A 423 15.17 -22.23 -20.48
CA GLU A 423 14.52 -23.50 -20.12
C GLU A 423 13.06 -23.61 -20.55
N ARG A 424 12.33 -22.50 -20.54
CA ARG A 424 10.87 -22.46 -20.80
C ARG A 424 10.50 -21.85 -22.14
N GLY A 425 11.46 -21.28 -22.86
CA GLY A 425 11.21 -20.52 -24.08
C GLY A 425 10.63 -19.13 -23.81
N PRO A 426 9.97 -18.51 -24.80
CA PRO A 426 9.37 -17.18 -24.67
C PRO A 426 8.33 -17.11 -23.55
N LEU A 427 8.35 -16.03 -22.76
CA LEU A 427 7.39 -15.78 -21.69
C LEU A 427 7.01 -14.30 -21.64
N SER A 428 5.73 -14.01 -21.45
CA SER A 428 5.28 -12.65 -21.12
C SER A 428 5.90 -12.15 -19.82
N GLY A 429 6.11 -10.83 -19.70
CA GLY A 429 6.67 -10.18 -18.51
C GLY A 429 6.16 -10.73 -17.17
N PRO A 430 4.83 -10.81 -16.93
CA PRO A 430 4.28 -11.30 -15.67
C PRO A 430 4.61 -12.78 -15.40
N ARG A 431 4.66 -13.61 -16.45
CA ARG A 431 5.04 -15.02 -16.31
C ARG A 431 6.52 -15.19 -16.03
N LEU A 432 7.37 -14.37 -16.64
CA LEU A 432 8.80 -14.34 -16.37
C LEU A 432 9.09 -13.86 -14.93
N PHE A 433 8.45 -12.77 -14.50
CA PHE A 433 8.56 -12.25 -13.13
C PHE A 433 8.18 -13.31 -12.08
N VAL A 434 7.00 -13.93 -12.21
CA VAL A 434 6.55 -15.00 -11.29
C VAL A 434 7.49 -16.21 -11.32
N ALA A 435 8.09 -16.54 -12.47
CA ALA A 435 9.05 -17.64 -12.56
C ALA A 435 10.38 -17.31 -11.86
N VAL A 436 10.89 -16.08 -12.00
CA VAL A 436 12.11 -15.61 -11.31
C VAL A 436 11.90 -15.50 -9.80
N GLN A 437 10.79 -14.93 -9.34
CA GLN A 437 10.45 -14.83 -7.90
C GLN A 437 10.28 -16.19 -7.20
N ARG A 438 9.99 -17.26 -7.96
CA ARG A 438 9.98 -18.64 -7.45
C ARG A 438 11.38 -19.23 -7.24
N MET A 439 12.42 -18.62 -7.80
CA MET A 439 13.82 -19.00 -7.59
C MET A 439 14.49 -18.25 -6.43
N GLU A 440 13.85 -17.19 -5.91
CA GLU A 440 14.36 -16.45 -4.76
C GLU A 440 13.92 -17.11 -3.46
N GLU A 441 14.84 -17.18 -2.48
CA GLU A 441 14.56 -17.64 -1.12
C GLU A 441 13.58 -16.66 -0.44
N GLN A 442 13.77 -15.37 -0.68
CA GLN A 442 12.97 -14.25 -0.17
C GLN A 442 12.68 -13.27 -1.31
N ILE A 443 11.49 -12.65 -1.36
CA ILE A 443 11.16 -11.71 -2.44
C ILE A 443 12.10 -10.49 -2.39
N PHE A 444 12.86 -10.30 -3.47
CA PHE A 444 13.94 -9.32 -3.51
C PHE A 444 13.51 -7.94 -4.06
N MET A 445 12.71 -7.90 -5.13
CA MET A 445 12.30 -6.67 -5.82
C MET A 445 10.87 -6.73 -6.35
N GLY A 446 10.29 -5.56 -6.67
CA GLY A 446 8.95 -5.44 -7.25
C GLY A 446 8.86 -5.77 -8.76
N GLU A 447 7.63 -5.76 -9.30
CA GLU A 447 7.35 -6.00 -10.73
C GLU A 447 8.01 -4.90 -11.60
N GLU A 448 7.92 -3.63 -11.19
CA GLU A 448 8.47 -2.47 -11.92
C GLU A 448 10.01 -2.53 -12.00
N SER A 449 10.69 -2.73 -10.86
CA SER A 449 12.14 -2.97 -10.76
C SER A 449 12.63 -4.05 -11.72
N PHE A 450 11.92 -5.19 -11.74
CA PHE A 450 12.25 -6.30 -12.61
C PHE A 450 12.04 -5.96 -14.09
N TYR A 451 10.98 -5.23 -14.43
CA TYR A 451 10.73 -4.80 -15.80
C TYR A 451 11.72 -3.76 -16.30
N GLY A 452 12.24 -2.89 -15.43
CA GLY A 452 13.39 -2.02 -15.73
C GLY A 452 14.58 -2.85 -16.20
N ILE A 453 15.00 -3.84 -15.41
CA ILE A 453 16.12 -4.74 -15.75
C ILE A 453 15.92 -5.46 -17.08
N VAL A 454 14.73 -6.03 -17.32
CA VAL A 454 14.46 -6.75 -18.57
C VAL A 454 14.42 -5.78 -19.78
N THR A 455 13.99 -4.54 -19.57
CA THR A 455 14.01 -3.48 -20.59
C THR A 455 15.45 -3.05 -20.90
N ASP A 456 16.29 -2.84 -19.90
CA ASP A 456 17.72 -2.53 -20.06
C ASP A 456 18.44 -3.63 -20.86
N LEU A 457 18.20 -4.90 -20.51
CA LEU A 457 18.73 -6.07 -21.23
C LEU A 457 18.25 -6.15 -22.69
N SER A 458 17.11 -5.55 -23.03
CA SER A 458 16.57 -5.50 -24.40
C SER A 458 17.03 -4.29 -25.20
N ASN A 459 17.37 -3.19 -24.53
CA ASN A 459 17.76 -1.92 -25.15
C ASN A 459 19.28 -1.72 -25.25
N ALA A 460 20.07 -2.59 -24.60
CA ALA A 460 21.52 -2.56 -24.64
C ALA A 460 22.10 -2.75 -26.07
N PRO A 461 23.31 -2.26 -26.39
CA PRO A 461 23.92 -2.37 -27.73
C PRO A 461 24.00 -3.80 -28.28
N HIS A 462 24.21 -4.77 -27.40
CA HIS A 462 24.10 -6.20 -27.66
C HIS A 462 22.98 -6.79 -26.76
N PRO A 463 21.70 -6.73 -27.20
CA PRO A 463 20.57 -7.15 -26.38
C PRO A 463 20.71 -8.60 -25.93
N LEU A 464 20.54 -8.88 -24.63
CA LEU A 464 20.57 -10.24 -24.08
C LEU A 464 19.18 -10.89 -24.08
N VAL A 465 18.13 -10.07 -24.13
CA VAL A 465 16.75 -10.49 -24.39
C VAL A 465 16.17 -9.66 -25.54
N ALA A 466 15.09 -10.14 -26.14
CA ALA A 466 14.26 -9.40 -27.08
C ALA A 466 12.81 -9.41 -26.57
N ILE A 467 12.14 -8.26 -26.63
CA ILE A 467 10.73 -8.11 -26.24
C ILE A 467 9.90 -7.98 -27.52
N SER A 468 8.96 -8.90 -27.73
CA SER A 468 8.03 -8.87 -28.87
C SER A 468 6.61 -8.51 -28.42
N GLY A 469 6.04 -7.51 -29.07
CA GLY A 469 4.74 -6.94 -28.75
C GLY A 469 4.76 -6.04 -27.51
N THR A 470 3.76 -5.17 -27.42
CA THR A 470 3.50 -4.33 -26.24
C THR A 470 2.08 -4.59 -25.78
N LEU A 471 1.92 -5.21 -24.61
CA LEU A 471 0.66 -5.15 -23.89
C LEU A 471 0.55 -3.75 -23.28
N GLN A 472 -0.64 -3.15 -23.25
CA GLN A 472 -0.83 -1.84 -22.63
C GLN A 472 -0.29 -1.87 -21.19
N ASN A 473 0.77 -1.10 -20.96
CA ASN A 473 1.48 -0.93 -19.70
C ASN A 473 2.19 -2.19 -19.14
N ARG A 474 2.54 -3.18 -19.98
CA ARG A 474 3.35 -4.36 -19.57
C ARG A 474 4.32 -4.81 -20.65
N LEU A 475 5.44 -5.42 -20.24
CA LEU A 475 6.34 -6.12 -21.16
C LEU A 475 5.56 -7.18 -21.96
N GLY A 476 5.83 -7.22 -23.26
CA GLY A 476 5.35 -8.29 -24.14
C GLY A 476 6.03 -9.63 -23.86
N ASP A 477 6.06 -10.49 -24.88
CA ASP A 477 6.74 -11.77 -24.78
C ASP A 477 8.26 -11.56 -24.87
N VAL A 478 8.95 -11.95 -23.81
CA VAL A 478 10.41 -11.84 -23.66
C VAL A 478 11.04 -13.14 -24.13
N THR A 479 12.09 -13.04 -24.94
CA THR A 479 12.85 -14.19 -25.48
C THR A 479 14.35 -13.97 -25.30
N ILE A 480 15.12 -15.00 -24.92
CA ILE A 480 16.59 -14.89 -24.84
C ILE A 480 17.22 -14.82 -26.23
N THR A 481 18.13 -13.85 -26.44
CA THR A 481 18.86 -13.70 -27.71
C THR A 481 20.06 -14.63 -27.80
N GLU A 482 20.75 -14.65 -28.95
CA GLU A 482 22.00 -15.37 -29.09
C GLU A 482 23.15 -14.76 -28.25
N ALA A 483 23.17 -13.43 -28.06
CA ALA A 483 24.09 -12.80 -27.13
C ALA A 483 23.79 -13.23 -25.67
N GLY A 484 22.51 -13.23 -25.29
CA GLY A 484 22.05 -13.72 -23.97
C GLY A 484 22.46 -15.16 -23.70
N ARG A 485 22.33 -16.06 -24.70
CA ARG A 485 22.80 -17.45 -24.58
C ARG A 485 24.31 -17.54 -24.38
N LYS A 486 25.11 -16.78 -25.15
CA LYS A 486 26.58 -16.77 -25.02
C LYS A 486 27.02 -16.29 -23.63
N VAL A 487 26.44 -15.20 -23.14
CA VAL A 487 26.72 -14.68 -21.79
C VAL A 487 26.30 -15.68 -20.71
N LEU A 488 25.08 -16.22 -20.79
CA LEU A 488 24.60 -17.23 -19.82
C LEU A 488 25.47 -18.50 -19.78
N GLN A 489 26.12 -18.84 -20.90
CA GLN A 489 27.05 -19.97 -21.03
C GLN A 489 28.51 -19.63 -20.63
N GLY A 490 28.80 -18.40 -20.17
CA GLY A 490 30.16 -17.96 -19.84
C GLY A 490 31.08 -17.81 -21.07
N ARG A 491 30.51 -17.67 -22.28
CA ARG A 491 31.24 -17.48 -23.54
C ARG A 491 31.44 -16.00 -23.90
N ALA A 492 30.86 -15.10 -23.09
CA ALA A 492 31.00 -13.65 -23.15
C ALA A 492 30.64 -13.07 -21.76
N ASP A 493 31.06 -11.84 -21.47
CA ASP A 493 30.70 -11.12 -20.25
C ASP A 493 29.68 -10.01 -20.57
N ARG A 494 28.65 -9.86 -19.72
CA ARG A 494 27.57 -8.87 -19.88
C ARG A 494 28.09 -7.43 -19.88
N ILE A 495 29.05 -7.12 -19.02
CA ILE A 495 29.62 -5.78 -18.85
C ILE A 495 30.59 -5.48 -19.99
N ASP A 496 31.40 -6.46 -20.38
CA ASP A 496 32.37 -6.29 -21.47
C ASP A 496 31.67 -6.13 -22.85
N LEU A 497 30.43 -6.62 -22.98
CA LEU A 497 29.59 -6.37 -24.17
C LEU A 497 28.82 -5.04 -24.12
N ASN A 498 28.25 -4.66 -22.98
CA ASN A 498 27.22 -3.62 -22.91
C ASN A 498 27.56 -2.44 -21.96
N GLY A 499 28.73 -2.47 -21.33
CA GLY A 499 29.10 -1.59 -20.23
C GLY A 499 28.21 -1.75 -18.99
N ILE A 500 28.36 -0.82 -18.05
CA ILE A 500 27.42 -0.60 -16.96
C ILE A 500 27.40 0.89 -16.59
N ASP A 501 26.22 1.38 -16.22
CA ASP A 501 26.02 2.63 -15.46
C ASP A 501 24.91 2.34 -14.45
N ARG A 502 25.28 1.96 -13.22
CA ARG A 502 24.32 1.53 -12.20
C ARG A 502 24.82 1.80 -10.79
N TRP A 503 23.93 2.34 -9.97
CA TRP A 503 24.13 2.41 -8.53
C TRP A 503 23.58 1.17 -7.82
N LEU A 504 24.37 0.65 -6.87
CA LEU A 504 23.99 -0.38 -5.92
C LEU A 504 24.41 0.10 -4.52
N GLY A 505 23.46 0.64 -3.77
CA GLY A 505 23.76 1.33 -2.51
C GLY A 505 24.63 2.57 -2.75
N GLY A 506 25.71 2.70 -1.97
CA GLY A 506 26.71 3.75 -2.14
C GLY A 506 27.71 3.53 -3.29
N VAL A 507 27.65 2.40 -4.00
CA VAL A 507 28.61 2.07 -5.07
C VAL A 507 28.04 2.43 -6.44
N HIS A 508 28.77 3.24 -7.20
CA HIS A 508 28.47 3.55 -8.61
C HIS A 508 29.34 2.71 -9.54
N LEU A 509 28.74 1.73 -10.21
CA LEU A 509 29.39 0.93 -11.24
C LEU A 509 29.28 1.65 -12.58
N THR A 510 30.42 2.07 -13.15
CA THR A 510 30.48 2.79 -14.44
C THR A 510 31.51 2.19 -15.40
N GLY A 511 31.24 2.30 -16.70
CA GLY A 511 32.16 1.98 -17.79
C GLY A 511 32.26 0.50 -18.14
N GLU A 512 33.24 0.16 -18.99
CA GLU A 512 33.59 -1.22 -19.37
C GLU A 512 34.41 -1.91 -18.24
N GLU A 513 35.03 -1.11 -17.36
CA GLU A 513 35.83 -1.55 -16.22
C GLU A 513 35.03 -1.58 -14.90
N GLY A 514 33.80 -2.08 -14.91
CA GLY A 514 33.01 -2.33 -13.70
C GLY A 514 33.76 -3.26 -12.73
N ALA A 515 34.51 -2.65 -11.81
CA ALA A 515 35.61 -3.32 -11.10
C ALA A 515 35.09 -4.34 -10.08
N TRP A 516 34.06 -3.99 -9.32
CA TRP A 516 33.48 -4.87 -8.31
C TRP A 516 32.59 -5.93 -8.94
N ARG A 517 32.91 -7.20 -8.67
CA ARG A 517 32.21 -8.39 -9.17
C ARG A 517 31.81 -9.29 -8.01
N TRP A 518 30.68 -9.99 -8.13
CA TRP A 518 30.28 -11.03 -7.18
C TRP A 518 30.83 -12.39 -7.59
N ASP A 519 31.68 -13.01 -6.76
CA ASP A 519 32.08 -14.41 -6.90
C ASP A 519 31.14 -15.32 -6.10
N SER A 520 30.30 -16.05 -6.83
CA SER A 520 29.34 -16.99 -6.25
C SER A 520 29.97 -18.22 -5.57
N ARG A 521 31.28 -18.48 -5.77
CA ARG A 521 31.98 -19.64 -5.19
C ARG A 521 32.54 -19.32 -3.81
N SER A 522 33.11 -18.13 -3.64
CA SER A 522 33.55 -17.62 -2.34
C SER A 522 32.43 -16.92 -1.56
N ALA A 523 31.32 -16.57 -2.22
CA ALA A 523 30.26 -15.71 -1.71
C ALA A 523 30.81 -14.36 -1.22
N ARG A 524 31.72 -13.78 -2.02
CA ARG A 524 32.39 -12.52 -1.76
C ARG A 524 32.43 -11.62 -3.00
N ILE A 525 32.53 -10.32 -2.75
CA ILE A 525 32.86 -9.29 -3.74
C ILE A 525 34.37 -9.32 -4.00
N VAL A 526 34.74 -9.29 -5.27
CA VAL A 526 36.12 -9.27 -5.75
C VAL A 526 36.33 -8.15 -6.76
N GLN A 527 37.55 -7.65 -6.89
CA GLN A 527 37.91 -6.76 -8.00
C GLN A 527 38.25 -7.60 -9.24
N LYS A 528 37.71 -7.22 -10.40
CA LYS A 528 38.06 -7.82 -11.70
C LYS A 528 39.54 -7.60 -11.95
N ILE A 529 40.36 -8.64 -11.76
CA ILE A 529 41.79 -8.58 -12.04
C ILE A 529 41.97 -8.27 -13.53
N GLN A 530 42.51 -7.09 -13.86
CA GLN A 530 42.88 -6.73 -15.22
C GLN A 530 43.87 -7.76 -15.75
N ARG A 531 43.47 -8.53 -16.78
CA ARG A 531 44.42 -9.29 -17.59
C ARG A 531 45.19 -8.28 -18.43
N ARG A 532 46.43 -8.03 -18.04
CA ARG A 532 47.43 -7.29 -18.85
C ARG A 532 47.76 -8.04 -20.13
#